data_AF-A0A9K3DBQ4-F1
#
_entry.id   AF-A0A9K3DBQ4-F1
#
_cell.length_a   1.000
_cell.length_b   1.000
_cell.length_c   1.000
_cell.angle_alpha   90.00
_cell.angle_beta   90.00
_cell.angle_gamma   90.00
#
_symmetry.space_group_name_H-M   'P 1'
#
loop_
_entity.id
_entity.type
_entity.pdbx_description
1 polymer ?
#
loop_
_entity_poly.entity_id
_entity_poly.type
_entity_poly.pdbx_seq_one_letter_code
_entity_poly.pdbx_strand_id
1 'polypeptide(L)'
;MPVKLVLEREEDMLISGGRHPFFVEYEAGFDKDGKYVFLDIVLVADGGAVFDVTGPVLDKALFQCQSGYTIPNFRVEGRAAITNRTTGTAFRGFGAPQATQIQELILDHAQRVLKVDPIDI
;
A
#
# COMPACT_ATOMS: atom_id res chain seq x y z
N MET A 1 5.09 -23.88 -39.31
CA MET A 1 5.50 -22.50 -39.65
C MET A 1 5.57 -21.67 -38.36
N PRO A 2 6.53 -20.74 -38.22
CA PRO A 2 6.62 -19.88 -37.03
C PRO A 2 5.59 -18.74 -37.05
N VAL A 3 5.16 -18.31 -35.85
CA VAL A 3 4.23 -17.19 -35.61
C VAL A 3 4.89 -16.19 -34.66
N LYS A 4 4.65 -14.89 -34.86
CA LYS A 4 5.12 -13.78 -34.00
C LYS A 4 3.92 -12.94 -33.54
N LEU A 5 3.88 -12.59 -32.26
CA LEU A 5 2.90 -11.67 -31.67
C LEU A 5 3.62 -10.47 -31.06
N VAL A 6 3.16 -9.27 -31.39
CA VAL A 6 3.62 -8.00 -30.79
C VAL A 6 2.36 -7.22 -30.48
N LEU A 7 2.21 -6.80 -29.23
CA LEU A 7 1.07 -6.00 -28.79
C LEU A 7 1.28 -4.53 -29.15
N GLU A 8 0.22 -3.87 -29.58
CA GLU A 8 0.19 -2.42 -29.60
C GLU A 8 0.14 -1.86 -28.18
N ARG A 9 0.55 -0.60 -28.00
CA ARG A 9 0.65 0.00 -26.66
C ARG A 9 -0.71 0.01 -25.94
N GLU A 10 -1.78 0.28 -26.65
CA GLU A 10 -3.14 0.33 -26.10
C GLU A 10 -3.60 -1.05 -25.62
N GLU A 11 -3.31 -2.09 -26.40
CA GLU A 11 -3.60 -3.48 -26.03
C GLU A 11 -2.81 -3.88 -24.78
N ASP A 12 -1.50 -3.60 -24.75
CA ASP A 12 -0.64 -3.91 -23.61
C ASP A 12 -1.15 -3.24 -22.33
N MET A 13 -1.47 -1.94 -22.36
CA MET A 13 -1.99 -1.21 -21.20
C MET A 13 -3.34 -1.74 -20.71
N LEU A 14 -4.16 -2.30 -21.61
CA LEU A 14 -5.46 -2.87 -21.25
C LEU A 14 -5.35 -4.26 -20.62
N ILE A 15 -4.40 -5.10 -21.06
CA ILE A 15 -4.39 -6.53 -20.73
C ILE A 15 -3.26 -6.96 -19.80
N SER A 16 -2.12 -6.28 -19.77
CA SER A 16 -0.94 -6.75 -19.03
C SER A 16 -1.00 -6.45 -17.52
N GLY A 17 -1.92 -5.58 -17.11
CA GLY A 17 -2.08 -5.19 -15.72
C GLY A 17 -1.06 -4.17 -15.26
N GLY A 18 -1.13 -3.80 -13.98
CA GLY A 18 -0.27 -2.77 -13.41
C GLY A 18 -0.19 -2.84 -11.91
N ARG A 19 0.24 -1.73 -11.29
CA ARG A 19 0.33 -1.61 -9.83
C ARG A 19 -1.05 -1.76 -9.19
N HIS A 20 -1.14 -2.57 -8.14
CA HIS A 20 -2.33 -2.68 -7.30
C HIS A 20 -2.75 -1.33 -6.69
N PRO A 21 -3.98 -0.87 -6.94
CA PRO A 21 -4.63 0.16 -6.15
C PRO A 21 -4.86 -0.33 -4.71
N PHE A 22 -4.62 0.54 -3.73
CA PHE A 22 -4.85 0.25 -2.32
C PHE A 22 -5.92 1.19 -1.77
N PHE A 23 -6.91 0.62 -1.09
CA PHE A 23 -7.78 1.34 -0.17
C PHE A 23 -7.28 1.10 1.25
N VAL A 24 -7.34 2.14 2.08
CA VAL A 24 -6.65 2.15 3.36
C VAL A 24 -7.55 2.81 4.40
N GLU A 25 -7.73 2.12 5.51
CA GLU A 25 -8.33 2.66 6.73
C GLU A 25 -7.28 2.57 7.83
N TYR A 26 -7.15 3.61 8.65
CA TYR A 26 -6.21 3.58 9.75
C TYR A 26 -6.73 4.37 10.94
N GLU A 27 -6.25 4.00 12.13
CA GLU A 27 -6.38 4.74 13.36
C GLU A 27 -5.00 4.84 14.02
N ALA A 28 -4.60 6.07 14.36
CA ALA A 28 -3.29 6.34 14.92
C ALA A 28 -3.42 7.18 16.19
N GLY A 29 -2.75 6.74 17.26
CA GLY A 29 -2.67 7.46 18.52
C GLY A 29 -1.26 7.97 18.75
N PHE A 30 -1.15 9.25 19.11
CA PHE A 30 0.11 9.91 19.43
C PHE A 30 0.08 10.50 20.84
N ASP A 31 1.24 10.57 21.50
CA ASP A 31 1.37 11.29 22.76
C ASP A 31 1.60 12.80 22.53
N LYS A 32 1.69 13.54 23.63
CA LYS A 32 1.93 14.99 23.62
C LYS A 32 3.29 15.39 23.04
N ASP A 33 4.23 14.45 22.97
CA ASP A 33 5.60 14.66 22.49
C ASP A 33 5.73 14.18 21.02
N GLY A 34 4.60 13.84 20.36
CA GLY A 34 4.55 13.45 18.95
C GLY A 34 4.84 11.98 18.67
N LYS A 35 5.01 11.14 19.70
CA LYS A 35 5.40 9.73 19.49
C LYS A 35 4.20 8.82 19.34
N TYR A 36 4.34 7.78 18.53
CA TYR A 36 3.33 6.73 18.39
C TYR A 36 3.05 6.03 19.73
N VAL A 37 1.77 6.02 20.10
CA VAL A 37 1.23 5.16 21.16
C VAL A 37 0.69 3.87 20.54
N PHE A 38 -0.09 3.99 19.47
CA PHE A 38 -0.60 2.85 18.70
C PHE A 38 -0.83 3.23 17.23
N LEU A 39 -0.85 2.21 16.38
CA LEU A 39 -1.28 2.30 14.99
C LEU A 39 -2.01 1.02 14.57
N ASP A 40 -3.24 1.18 14.09
CA ASP A 40 -4.05 0.12 13.49
C ASP A 40 -4.32 0.48 12.02
N ILE A 41 -3.98 -0.41 11.09
CA ILE A 41 -4.17 -0.19 9.64
C ILE A 41 -4.86 -1.40 9.01
N VAL A 42 -5.85 -1.13 8.17
CA VAL A 42 -6.45 -2.10 7.25
C VAL A 42 -6.10 -1.69 5.81
N LEU A 43 -5.41 -2.57 5.10
CA LEU A 43 -5.08 -2.44 3.69
C LEU A 43 -6.00 -3.33 2.86
N VAL A 44 -6.61 -2.76 1.82
CA VAL A 44 -7.36 -3.52 0.82
C VAL A 44 -6.73 -3.31 -0.55
N ALA A 45 -6.07 -4.34 -1.08
CA ALA A 45 -5.52 -4.31 -2.43
C ALA A 45 -6.58 -4.77 -3.45
N ASP A 46 -6.83 -3.97 -4.49
CA ASP A 46 -7.61 -4.39 -5.65
C ASP A 46 -6.74 -5.32 -6.51
N GLY A 47 -7.04 -6.62 -6.47
CA GLY A 47 -6.32 -7.65 -7.22
C GLY A 47 -6.75 -7.79 -8.67
N GLY A 48 -7.86 -7.15 -9.07
CA GLY A 48 -8.49 -7.38 -10.36
C GLY A 48 -9.20 -8.74 -10.44
N ALA A 49 -9.37 -9.24 -11.67
CA ALA A 49 -10.17 -10.43 -11.97
C ALA A 49 -9.56 -11.75 -11.48
N VAL A 50 -8.25 -11.81 -11.30
CA VAL A 50 -7.53 -13.04 -10.89
C VAL A 50 -6.54 -12.73 -9.78
N PHE A 51 -6.39 -13.67 -8.86
CA PHE A 51 -5.46 -13.59 -7.75
C PHE A 51 -4.03 -13.98 -8.19
N ASP A 52 -3.39 -13.13 -9.02
CA ASP A 52 -2.00 -13.29 -9.49
C ASP A 52 -1.00 -13.11 -8.32
N VAL A 53 -0.11 -12.11 -8.36
CA VAL A 53 0.84 -11.83 -7.27
C VAL A 53 0.26 -10.95 -6.16
N THR A 54 -1.07 -10.83 -6.09
CA THR A 54 -1.76 -9.96 -5.10
C THR A 54 -1.42 -10.32 -3.66
N GLY A 55 -1.36 -11.61 -3.32
CA GLY A 55 -0.96 -12.08 -1.98
C GLY A 55 0.45 -11.60 -1.60
N PRO A 56 1.49 -11.95 -2.38
CA PRO A 56 2.85 -11.47 -2.13
C PRO A 56 3.02 -9.94 -2.10
N VAL A 57 2.25 -9.20 -2.92
CA VAL A 57 2.24 -7.72 -2.90
C VAL A 57 1.66 -7.20 -1.59
N LEU A 58 0.57 -7.80 -1.09
CA LEU A 58 0.01 -7.47 0.22
C LEU A 58 0.99 -7.80 1.34
N ASP A 59 1.59 -8.99 1.35
CA ASP A 59 2.58 -9.38 2.38
C ASP A 59 3.72 -8.36 2.46
N LYS A 60 4.25 -7.96 1.29
CA LYS A 60 5.30 -6.95 1.23
C LYS A 60 4.82 -5.58 1.73
N ALA A 61 3.59 -5.18 1.45
CA ALA A 61 3.02 -3.96 2.01
C ALA A 61 2.89 -4.03 3.55
N LEU A 62 2.42 -5.15 4.10
CA LEU A 62 2.29 -5.37 5.55
C LEU A 62 3.64 -5.22 6.26
N PHE A 63 4.70 -5.82 5.73
CA PHE A 63 6.05 -5.72 6.30
C PHE A 63 6.67 -4.32 6.22
N GLN A 64 6.18 -3.46 5.33
CA GLN A 64 6.71 -2.12 5.13
C GLN A 64 5.86 -1.00 5.76
N CYS A 65 4.69 -1.30 6.33
CA CYS A 65 3.79 -0.28 6.90
C CYS A 65 4.42 0.54 8.03
N GLN A 66 5.32 -0.04 8.82
CA GLN A 66 6.00 0.73 9.88
C GLN A 66 7.02 1.73 9.31
N SER A 67 7.47 1.56 8.06
CA SER A 67 8.38 2.44 7.29
C SER A 67 9.62 3.01 8.03
N GLY A 68 10.04 2.40 9.15
CA GLY A 68 11.17 2.83 9.96
C GLY A 68 10.82 3.45 11.33
N TYR A 69 9.54 3.66 11.63
CA TYR A 69 9.06 4.22 12.89
C TYR A 69 8.89 3.15 13.97
N THR A 70 9.23 3.51 15.21
CA THR A 70 8.99 2.64 16.37
C THR A 70 7.55 2.83 16.84
N ILE A 71 6.74 1.77 16.74
CA ILE A 71 5.33 1.78 17.12
C ILE A 71 5.11 0.68 18.16
N PRO A 72 4.93 1.02 19.45
CA PRO A 72 4.83 0.03 20.53
C PRO A 72 3.64 -0.92 20.39
N ASN A 73 2.48 -0.41 19.96
CA ASN A 73 1.26 -1.17 19.76
C ASN A 73 0.85 -1.09 18.29
N PHE A 74 1.18 -2.11 17.51
CA PHE A 74 1.00 -2.10 16.06
C PHE A 74 0.13 -3.27 15.60
N ARG A 75 -0.93 -2.96 14.86
CA ARG A 75 -1.75 -3.93 14.13
C ARG A 75 -1.83 -3.52 12.67
N VAL A 76 -1.61 -4.47 11.79
CA VAL A 76 -1.83 -4.29 10.35
C VAL A 76 -2.54 -5.51 9.79
N GLU A 77 -3.59 -5.27 9.03
CA GLU A 77 -4.38 -6.31 8.35
C GLU A 77 -4.38 -6.05 6.84
N GLY A 78 -4.16 -7.11 6.06
CA GLY A 78 -4.20 -7.06 4.60
C GLY A 78 -5.37 -7.87 4.06
N ARG A 79 -6.12 -7.28 3.13
CA ARG A 79 -7.22 -7.92 2.40
C ARG A 79 -7.00 -7.76 0.91
N ALA A 80 -7.33 -8.81 0.17
CA ALA A 80 -7.36 -8.75 -1.29
C ALA A 80 -8.80 -8.74 -1.77
N ALA A 81 -9.13 -7.78 -2.64
CA ALA A 81 -10.40 -7.72 -3.32
C ALA A 81 -10.28 -8.34 -4.72
N ILE A 82 -11.21 -9.23 -5.07
CA ILE A 82 -11.40 -9.69 -6.45
C ILE A 82 -12.43 -8.77 -7.09
N THR A 83 -12.09 -8.20 -8.25
CA THR A 83 -12.93 -7.21 -8.96
C THR A 83 -13.02 -7.53 -10.45
N ASN A 84 -13.88 -6.84 -11.20
CA ASN A 84 -14.01 -7.04 -12.65
C ASN A 84 -13.03 -6.20 -13.49
N ARG A 85 -11.87 -5.84 -12.92
CA ARG A 85 -10.81 -5.07 -13.60
C ARG A 85 -9.67 -5.97 -14.07
N THR A 86 -8.81 -5.45 -14.96
CA THR A 86 -7.56 -6.12 -15.33
C THR A 86 -6.75 -6.46 -14.07
N THR A 87 -6.23 -7.68 -14.03
CA THR A 87 -5.47 -8.20 -12.89
C THR A 87 -4.26 -7.33 -12.57
N GLY A 88 -4.10 -6.96 -11.30
CA GLY A 88 -2.89 -6.27 -10.83
C GLY A 88 -1.71 -7.24 -10.77
N THR A 89 -0.51 -6.75 -11.09
CA THR A 89 0.72 -7.56 -11.07
C THR A 89 1.91 -6.80 -10.49
N ALA A 90 3.10 -7.40 -10.56
CA ALA A 90 4.33 -6.83 -10.03
C ALA A 90 4.63 -5.46 -10.65
N PHE A 91 4.75 -4.44 -9.80
CA PHE A 91 5.32 -3.14 -10.17
C PHE A 91 6.49 -2.83 -9.25
N ARG A 92 7.51 -2.12 -9.74
CA ARG A 92 8.68 -1.69 -8.95
C ARG A 92 8.28 -1.21 -7.54
N GLY A 93 8.88 -1.85 -6.53
CA GLY A 93 8.61 -1.66 -5.10
C GLY A 93 7.67 -2.69 -4.49
N PHE A 94 6.79 -3.31 -5.30
CA PHE A 94 6.03 -4.50 -4.94
C PHE A 94 5.18 -4.34 -3.67
N GLY A 95 4.35 -3.29 -3.60
CA GLY A 95 3.52 -3.00 -2.41
C GLY A 95 4.21 -2.08 -1.38
N ALA A 96 5.54 -2.07 -1.32
CA ALA A 96 6.28 -1.20 -0.39
C ALA A 96 6.00 0.30 -0.60
N PRO A 97 5.95 0.84 -1.83
CA PRO A 97 5.65 2.26 -2.03
C PRO A 97 4.27 2.65 -1.50
N GLN A 98 3.27 1.77 -1.66
CA GLN A 98 1.93 2.00 -1.12
C GLN A 98 1.96 2.06 0.42
N ALA A 99 2.65 1.10 1.06
CA ALA A 99 2.79 1.07 2.51
C ALA A 99 3.55 2.28 3.07
N THR A 100 4.68 2.64 2.48
CA THR A 100 5.46 3.82 2.90
C THR A 100 4.66 5.10 2.74
N GLN A 101 3.94 5.28 1.62
CA GLN A 101 3.12 6.47 1.40
C GLN A 101 2.02 6.63 2.46
N ILE A 102 1.41 5.53 2.92
CA ILE A 102 0.40 5.56 3.99
C ILE A 102 1.02 6.08 5.29
N GLN A 103 2.22 5.59 5.64
CA GLN A 103 2.91 6.04 6.84
C GLN A 103 3.21 7.55 6.81
N GLU A 104 3.71 8.05 5.67
CA GLU A 104 3.97 9.50 5.50
C GLU A 104 2.68 10.34 5.61
N LEU A 105 1.56 9.82 5.08
CA LEU A 105 0.26 10.48 5.20
C LEU A 105 -0.25 10.52 6.64
N ILE A 106 -0.03 9.46 7.42
CA ILE A 106 -0.40 9.43 8.84
C ILE A 106 0.37 10.51 9.61
N LEU A 107 1.67 10.65 9.33
CA LEU A 107 2.53 11.65 9.97
C LEU A 107 2.14 13.09 9.59
N ASP A 108 1.86 13.34 8.31
CA ASP A 108 1.34 14.64 7.85
C ASP A 108 0.00 14.99 8.52
N HIS A 109 -0.89 13.99 8.68
CA HIS A 109 -2.14 14.20 9.41
C HIS A 109 -1.91 14.47 10.91
N ALA A 110 -1.01 13.74 11.56
CA ALA A 110 -0.66 13.94 12.97
C ALA A 110 -0.08 15.34 13.22
N GLN A 111 0.83 15.79 12.34
CA GLN A 111 1.45 17.11 12.41
C GLN A 111 0.40 18.23 12.42
N ARG A 112 -0.62 18.14 11.57
CA ARG A 112 -1.70 19.15 11.47
C ARG A 112 -2.53 19.24 12.74
N VAL A 113 -2.68 18.14 13.46
CA VAL A 113 -3.44 18.08 14.72
C VAL A 113 -2.60 18.54 15.90
N LEU A 114 -1.36 18.05 16.00
CA LEU A 114 -0.47 18.25 17.15
C LEU A 114 0.31 19.57 17.09
N LYS A 115 0.47 20.17 15.89
CA LYS A 115 1.21 21.42 15.66
C LYS A 115 2.69 21.37 16.09
N VAL A 116 3.30 20.19 16.00
CA VAL A 116 4.75 19.97 16.16
C VAL A 116 5.45 20.00 14.81
N ASP A 117 6.76 20.24 14.81
CA ASP A 117 7.58 20.27 13.60
C ASP A 117 7.70 18.85 13.01
N PRO A 118 7.66 18.67 11.67
CA PRO A 118 7.78 17.36 11.04
C PRO A 118 9.07 16.60 11.38
N ILE A 119 10.15 17.28 11.76
CA ILE A 119 11.40 16.62 12.18
C ILE A 119 11.29 16.01 13.58
N ASP A 120 10.36 16.50 14.39
CA ASP A 120 10.23 16.11 15.79
C ASP A 120 9.27 14.91 15.98
N ILE A 121 8.60 14.44 14.91
CA ILE A 121 7.75 13.23 14.86
C ILE A 121 8.50 12.07 14.22
#